data_AF-A0A2M7ID89-F1
#
_entry.id   AF-A0A2M7ID89-F1
#
_cell.length_a   1.000
_cell.length_b   1.000
_cell.length_c   1.000
_cell.angle_alpha   90.00
_cell.angle_beta   90.00
_cell.angle_gamma   90.00
#
_symmetry.space_group_name_H-M   'P 1'
#
loop_
_entity.id
_entity.type
_entity.pdbx_description
1 polymer ?
#
loop_
_entity_poly.entity_id
_entity_poly.type
_entity_poly.pdbx_seq_one_letter_code
_entity_poly.pdbx_strand_id
1 'polypeptide(L)' 'MILPKREDVYHKVQLFRLLTEILDSPIAKDVYFKGGSATTMLGFLDRFSVDLDFDLKLKADKKVIDK' A
#
# COMPACT_ATOMS: atom_id res chain seq x y z
N MET A 1 20.59 -5.31 3.97
CA MET A 1 19.60 -5.65 2.92
C MET A 1 19.20 -7.10 3.14
N ILE A 2 17.93 -7.35 3.50
CA ILE A 2 17.41 -8.72 3.61
C ILE A 2 17.15 -9.19 2.18
N LEU A 3 17.76 -10.29 1.76
CA LEU A 3 17.52 -10.85 0.43
C LEU A 3 16.09 -11.43 0.38
N PRO A 4 15.29 -11.07 -0.62
CA PRO A 4 13.95 -11.62 -0.76
C PRO A 4 14.02 -13.13 -1.00
N LYS A 5 13.15 -13.87 -0.34
CA LYS A 5 12.93 -15.30 -0.55
C LYS A 5 11.92 -15.51 -1.67
N ARG A 6 11.82 -16.74 -2.18
CA ARG A 6 10.82 -17.09 -3.21
C ARG A 6 9.39 -16.84 -2.71
N GLU A 7 9.15 -17.08 -1.43
CA GLU A 7 7.83 -16.90 -0.81
C GLU A 7 7.38 -15.43 -0.83
N ASP A 8 8.32 -14.47 -0.76
CA ASP A 8 8.02 -13.04 -0.77
C ASP A 8 7.41 -12.57 -2.11
N VAL A 9 7.61 -13.33 -3.19
CA VAL A 9 6.98 -13.07 -4.50
C VAL A 9 5.47 -13.18 -4.40
N TYR A 10 4.94 -14.19 -3.70
CA TYR A 10 3.50 -14.35 -3.53
C TYR A 10 2.92 -13.20 -2.72
N HIS A 11 3.61 -12.79 -1.67
CA HIS A 11 3.21 -11.63 -0.87
C HIS A 11 3.16 -10.36 -1.73
N LYS A 12 4.23 -10.08 -2.47
CA LYS A 12 4.29 -8.92 -3.39
C LYS A 12 3.13 -8.90 -4.37
N VAL A 13 2.81 -10.05 -4.98
CA VAL A 13 1.68 -10.17 -5.92
C VAL A 13 0.36 -9.85 -5.21
N GLN A 14 0.13 -10.35 -3.99
CA GLN A 14 -1.09 -10.05 -3.26
C GLN A 14 -1.20 -8.56 -2.86
N LEU A 15 -0.09 -7.93 -2.44
CA LEU A 15 -0.08 -6.48 -2.17
C LEU A 15 -0.43 -5.67 -3.41
N PHE A 16 0.11 -6.03 -4.58
CA PHE A 16 -0.20 -5.31 -5.82
C PHE A 16 -1.63 -5.52 -6.29
N ARG A 17 -2.19 -6.72 -6.12
CA ARG A 17 -3.61 -6.97 -6.38
C ARG A 17 -4.48 -6.14 -5.45
N LEU A 18 -4.21 -6.15 -4.15
CA LEU A 18 -4.94 -5.34 -3.17
C LEU A 18 -4.83 -3.84 -3.48
N LEU A 19 -3.64 -3.33 -3.80
CA LEU A 19 -3.44 -1.94 -4.18
C LEU A 19 -4.25 -1.57 -5.43
N THR A 20 -4.34 -2.48 -6.42
CA THR A 20 -5.17 -2.29 -7.62
C THR A 20 -6.64 -2.20 -7.25
N GLU A 21 -7.16 -3.12 -6.43
CA GLU A 21 -8.55 -3.09 -5.98
C GLU A 21 -8.86 -1.83 -5.15
N ILE A 22 -7.91 -1.35 -4.33
CA ILE A 22 -8.07 -0.08 -3.61
C ILE A 22 -8.21 1.09 -4.59
N LEU A 23 -7.36 1.15 -5.62
CA LEU A 23 -7.39 2.19 -6.66
C LEU A 23 -8.69 2.19 -7.45
N ASP A 24 -9.26 1.02 -7.72
CA ASP A 24 -10.54 0.87 -8.44
C ASP A 24 -11.78 1.11 -7.55
N SER A 25 -11.58 1.18 -6.22
CA SER A 25 -12.67 1.40 -5.27
C SER A 25 -12.91 2.89 -4.98
N PRO A 26 -14.11 3.27 -4.48
CA PRO A 26 -14.40 4.66 -4.10
C PRO A 26 -13.49 5.24 -3.01
N ILE A 27 -12.77 4.41 -2.24
CA ILE A 27 -11.86 4.89 -1.18
C ILE A 27 -10.62 5.60 -1.74
N ALA A 28 -10.24 5.30 -2.99
CA ALA A 28 -9.03 5.84 -3.61
C ALA A 28 -8.99 7.38 -3.61
N LYS A 29 -10.15 8.03 -3.70
CA LYS A 29 -10.26 9.50 -3.71
C LYS A 29 -9.99 10.15 -2.35
N ASP A 30 -10.00 9.36 -1.28
CA ASP A 30 -9.95 9.79 0.11
C ASP A 30 -8.66 9.36 0.82
N VAL A 31 -7.73 8.70 0.14
CA VAL A 31 -6.44 8.26 0.69
C VAL A 31 -5.26 8.68 -0.19
N TYR A 32 -4.10 8.87 0.44
CA TYR A 32 -2.83 9.14 -0.23
C TYR A 32 -1.88 7.97 0.01
N PHE A 33 -1.49 7.28 -1.07
CA PHE A 33 -0.51 6.20 -1.00
C PHE A 33 0.89 6.76 -0.68
N LYS A 34 1.56 6.17 0.30
CA LYS A 34 2.86 6.64 0.81
C LYS A 34 3.75 5.47 1.25
N GLY A 35 4.83 5.80 1.97
CA GLY A 35 5.66 4.82 2.66
C GLY A 35 6.67 4.12 1.75
N GLY A 36 7.19 3.00 2.24
CA GLY A 36 8.25 2.23 1.57
C GLY A 36 7.82 1.71 0.21
N SER A 37 6.63 1.11 0.13
CA SER A 37 6.07 0.58 -1.12
C SER A 37 5.93 1.64 -2.21
N ALA A 38 5.37 2.82 -1.89
CA ALA A 38 5.25 3.92 -2.85
C ALA A 38 6.62 4.41 -3.33
N THR A 39 7.58 4.53 -2.39
CA THR A 39 8.94 5.00 -2.67
C THR A 39 9.71 4.01 -3.56
N THR A 40 9.55 2.69 -3.33
CA THR A 40 10.07 1.64 -4.20
C THR A 40 9.45 1.70 -5.60
N MET A 41 8.13 1.90 -5.72
CA MET A 41 7.46 1.99 -7.02
C MET A 41 7.91 3.20 -7.84
N LEU A 42 8.29 4.30 -7.18
CA LEU A 42 8.87 5.48 -7.81
C LEU A 42 10.36 5.33 -8.16
N GLY A 43 10.99 4.20 -7.82
CA GLY A 43 12.40 3.91 -8.14
C GLY A 43 13.41 4.54 -7.17
N PHE A 44 12.96 5.14 -6.06
CA PHE A 44 13.86 5.73 -5.06
C PHE A 44 14.46 4.68 -4.10
N LEU A 45 13.87 3.48 -4.03
CA LEU A 45 14.37 2.37 -3.23
C LEU A 45 14.47 1.11 -4.08
N ASP A 46 15.52 0.32 -3.83
CA ASP A 46 15.85 -0.93 -4.53
C ASP A 46 15.44 -2.19 -3.74
N ARG A 47 14.52 -2.03 -2.77
CA ARG A 47 14.04 -3.11 -1.91
C ARG A 47 12.53 -3.32 -2.01
N PHE A 48 12.10 -4.53 -1.69
CA PHE A 48 10.68 -4.83 -1.48
C PHE A 48 10.23 -4.34 -0.09
N SER A 49 9.03 -3.75 -0.01
CA SER A 49 8.34 -3.39 1.24
C SER A 49 7.11 -4.28 1.40
N VAL A 50 6.80 -4.70 2.62
CA VAL A 50 5.85 -5.78 2.91
C VAL A 50 4.46 -5.28 3.35
N ASP A 51 4.21 -3.99 3.16
CA ASP A 51 3.05 -3.24 3.65
C ASP A 51 2.58 -2.19 2.62
N LEU A 52 1.35 -1.71 2.79
CA LEU A 52 0.82 -0.57 2.05
C LEU A 52 0.43 0.52 3.06
N ASP A 53 1.12 1.65 3.00
CA ASP A 53 0.85 2.78 3.88
C ASP A 53 -0.02 3.82 3.17
N PHE A 54 -1.03 4.33 3.88
CA PHE A 54 -1.90 5.39 3.39
C PHE A 54 -2.10 6.46 4.44
N ASP A 55 -2.03 7.73 4.02
CA ASP A 55 -2.58 8.83 4.80
C ASP A 55 -4.02 9.09 4.37
N LEU A 56 -4.90 9.38 5.32
CA LEU A 56 -6.26 9.80 5.03
C LEU A 56 -6.28 11.26 4.56
N LYS A 57 -7.04 11.54 3.50
CA LYS A 57 -7.25 12.90 3.00
C LYS A 57 -7.88 13.78 4.07
N LEU A 58 -7.46 15.05 4.11
CA LEU A 58 -8.06 16.05 5.00
C LEU A 58 -9.58 16.13 4.75
N LYS A 59 -10.36 16.08 5.84
CA LYS A 59 -11.83 16.08 5.83
C LYS A 59 -12.50 14.83 5.24
N ALA A 60 -11.77 13.75 4.99
CA ALA A 60 -12.42 12.47 4.72
C ALA A 60 -13.29 12.06 5.92
N ASP A 61 -14.43 11.43 5.62
CA ASP A 61 -15.38 11.00 6.63
C ASP A 61 -14.74 9.92 7.53
N LYS A 62 -14.92 10.04 8.83
CA LYS A 62 -14.34 9.14 9.83
C LYS A 62 -15.47 8.46 10.58
N LYS A 63 -15.73 7.21 10.22
CA LYS A 63 -16.61 6.36 11.01
C LYS A 63 -15.77 5.59 12.02
N VAL A 64 -16.01 5.86 13.31
CA VAL A 64 -15.49 4.99 14.38
C VAL A 64 -16.29 3.70 14.34
N ILE A 65 -15.59 2.57 14.20
CA ILE A 65 -16.19 1.24 14.30
C ILE A 65 -15.82 0.74 15.70
N ASP A 66 -16.78 0.78 16.62
CA ASP A 66 -16.61 0.14 17.93
C ASP A 66 -16.54 -1.38 17.73
N LYS A 67 -15.56 -2.00 18.37
CA LYS A 67 -15.32 -3.46 18.31
C LYS A 67 -16.17 -4.21 19.32
#